data_AF-A0A945UYF8-F1
#
_entry.id   AF-A0A945UYF8-F1
#
_cell.length_a   1.000
_cell.length_b   1.000
_cell.length_c   1.000
_cell.angle_alpha   90.00
_cell.angle_beta   90.00
_cell.angle_gamma   90.00
#
_symmetry.space_group_name_H-M   'P 1'
#
loop_
_entity.id
_entity.type
_entity.pdbx_description
1 polymer ?
#
loop_
_entity_poly.entity_id
_entity_poly.type
_entity_poly.pdbx_seq_one_letter_code
_entity_poly.pdbx_strand_id
1 'polypeptide(L)'
;MNANWVSNILNSQERAPNSSKRMGILDIGSNSIRLVVYEDSARVPLPLFNEKVLCGLGSEIRQTGSLSELGCSLAVANIARFTELARQMQLSSFEVIATAALRDASNGTAFVRKLKHQFGFPIKILSGQAEATLSALGVISAFPKLDGIVADLGGGSLELINVSEGRIRNQISLPLGVLRFGSLTKTSRLEIQKTINENLLNLPWLSC
;
A
#
# COMPACT_ATOMS: atom_id res chain seq x y z
N MET A 1 7.19 10.10 18.65
CA MET A 1 6.94 8.70 18.27
C MET A 1 6.08 8.08 19.34
N ASN A 2 4.91 7.54 19.01
CA ASN A 2 4.11 6.77 19.96
C ASN A 2 3.72 5.45 19.30
N ALA A 3 4.41 4.38 19.68
CA ALA A 3 4.32 3.03 19.11
C ALA A 3 3.12 2.23 19.67
N ASN A 4 2.18 2.90 20.33
CA ASN A 4 1.17 2.25 21.17
C ASN A 4 0.06 1.51 20.41
N TRP A 5 -0.13 1.74 19.11
CA TRP A 5 -1.26 1.14 18.39
C TRP A 5 -0.99 -0.30 17.91
N VAL A 6 0.26 -0.62 17.51
CA VAL A 6 0.65 -1.99 17.14
C VAL A 6 0.58 -2.91 18.36
N SER A 7 0.97 -2.41 19.52
CA SER A 7 0.86 -3.12 20.80
C SER A 7 -0.58 -3.40 21.21
N ASN A 8 -1.51 -2.49 20.88
CA ASN A 8 -2.93 -2.64 21.19
C ASN A 8 -3.61 -3.72 20.31
N ILE A 9 -3.14 -3.94 19.08
CA ILE A 9 -3.65 -4.99 18.18
C ILE A 9 -3.22 -6.39 18.67
N LEU A 10 -2.04 -6.50 19.28
CA LEU A 10 -1.50 -7.78 19.75
C LEU A 10 -2.08 -8.24 21.10
N ASN A 11 -2.67 -7.33 21.90
CA ASN A 11 -3.05 -7.55 23.30
C ASN A 11 -4.57 -7.48 23.60
N SER A 12 -5.47 -7.41 22.62
CA SER A 12 -6.91 -7.27 22.89
C SER A 12 -7.55 -8.59 23.36
N GLN A 13 -7.77 -8.74 24.67
CA GLN A 13 -8.79 -9.66 25.22
C GLN A 13 -10.13 -8.93 25.41
N GLU A 14 -11.19 -9.66 25.08
CA GLU A 14 -12.64 -9.47 25.25
C GLU A 14 -13.15 -8.09 25.74
N ARG A 15 -13.78 -7.33 24.84
CA ARG A 15 -14.65 -6.21 25.17
C ARG A 15 -16.10 -6.52 24.78
N ALA A 16 -17.03 -6.14 25.65
CA ALA A 16 -18.48 -6.33 25.50
C ALA A 16 -19.07 -5.66 24.22
N PRO A 17 -20.18 -6.18 23.67
CA PRO A 17 -20.72 -5.73 22.38
C PRO A 17 -21.51 -4.43 22.56
N ASN A 18 -20.88 -3.29 22.28
CA ASN A 18 -21.60 -2.02 22.13
C ASN A 18 -20.99 -1.20 20.99
N SER A 19 -21.74 -1.10 19.89
CA SER A 19 -21.39 -0.52 18.57
C SER A 19 -20.07 -1.05 17.98
N SER A 20 -20.16 -1.93 16.98
CA SER A 20 -18.98 -2.35 16.24
C SER A 20 -18.34 -1.12 15.56
N LYS A 21 -17.11 -0.79 15.96
CA LYS A 21 -16.38 0.32 15.37
C LYS A 21 -15.89 -0.10 13.98
N ARG A 22 -16.38 0.58 12.95
CA ARG A 22 -15.92 0.37 11.58
C ARG A 22 -14.70 1.23 11.30
N MET A 23 -13.68 0.64 10.69
CA MET A 23 -12.48 1.37 10.26
C MET A 23 -12.28 1.17 8.77
N GLY A 24 -11.95 2.25 8.06
CA GLY A 24 -11.63 2.21 6.64
C GLY A 24 -10.17 2.54 6.40
N ILE A 25 -9.57 1.83 5.47
CA ILE A 25 -8.24 2.12 4.93
C ILE A 25 -8.40 2.37 3.43
N LEU A 26 -8.03 3.57 3.00
CA LEU A 26 -7.93 3.95 1.59
C LEU A 26 -6.45 3.93 1.19
N ASP A 27 -6.08 2.95 0.38
CA ASP A 27 -4.74 2.82 -0.20
C ASP A 27 -4.71 3.40 -1.61
N ILE A 28 -3.90 4.44 -1.82
CA ILE A 28 -3.68 5.09 -3.10
C ILE A 28 -2.37 4.57 -3.70
N GLY A 29 -2.49 3.46 -4.41
CA GLY A 29 -1.38 2.79 -5.08
C GLY A 29 -1.09 3.32 -6.49
N SER A 30 -0.04 2.76 -7.10
CA SER A 30 0.42 3.17 -8.43
C SER A 30 -0.53 2.78 -9.56
N ASN A 31 -1.13 1.59 -9.48
CA ASN A 31 -2.07 1.12 -10.49
C ASN A 31 -3.53 1.27 -10.05
N SER A 32 -3.78 1.13 -8.75
CA SER A 32 -5.12 1.06 -8.22
C SER A 32 -5.27 1.83 -6.93
N ILE A 33 -6.49 2.28 -6.67
CA ILE A 33 -6.92 2.77 -5.38
C ILE A 33 -7.83 1.71 -4.77
N ARG A 34 -7.67 1.43 -3.48
CA ARG A 34 -8.44 0.41 -2.77
C ARG A 34 -9.01 0.95 -1.48
N LEU A 35 -10.31 0.79 -1.28
CA LEU A 35 -10.97 1.00 0.01
C LEU A 35 -11.28 -0.36 0.63
N VAL A 36 -10.77 -0.60 1.82
CA VAL A 36 -11.17 -1.75 2.64
C VAL A 36 -11.76 -1.24 3.95
N VAL A 37 -12.93 -1.76 4.32
CA VAL A 37 -13.59 -1.48 5.59
C VAL A 37 -13.64 -2.75 6.42
N TYR A 38 -13.22 -2.63 7.67
CA TYR A 38 -13.23 -3.70 8.66
C TYR A 38 -14.22 -3.40 9.76
N GLU A 39 -14.71 -4.47 10.37
CA GLU A 39 -15.48 -4.44 11.62
C GLU A 39 -14.72 -5.26 12.65
N ASP A 40 -14.73 -4.78 13.89
CA ASP A 40 -14.15 -5.48 15.06
C ASP A 40 -12.61 -5.52 15.10
N SER A 41 -12.07 -5.79 16.29
CA SER A 41 -10.65 -5.76 16.64
C SER A 41 -10.00 -7.15 16.63
N ALA A 42 -10.38 -8.01 15.67
CA ALA A 42 -9.71 -9.29 15.50
C ALA A 42 -8.27 -9.07 14.97
N ARG A 43 -7.34 -9.97 15.33
CA ARG A 43 -5.96 -9.96 14.81
C ARG A 43 -5.93 -9.98 13.28
N VAL A 44 -6.83 -10.74 12.67
CA VAL A 44 -7.08 -10.78 11.23
C VAL A 44 -8.56 -10.44 11.01
N PRO A 45 -8.88 -9.15 10.78
CA PRO A 45 -10.26 -8.75 10.62
C PRO A 45 -10.77 -9.17 9.23
N LEU A 46 -11.99 -9.69 9.17
CA LEU A 46 -12.68 -9.94 7.91
C LEU A 46 -13.16 -8.61 7.31
N PRO A 47 -12.92 -8.34 6.02
CA PRO A 47 -13.40 -7.11 5.42
C PRO A 47 -14.92 -7.14 5.25
N LEU A 48 -15.61 -6.12 5.76
CA LEU A 48 -17.03 -5.85 5.45
C LEU A 48 -17.20 -5.33 4.03
N PHE A 49 -16.23 -4.56 3.58
CA PHE A 49 -16.21 -3.95 2.26
C PHE A 49 -14.79 -3.95 1.73
N ASN A 50 -14.64 -4.23 0.44
CA ASN A 50 -13.36 -4.32 -0.21
C ASN A 50 -13.53 -4.02 -1.69
N GLU A 51 -13.25 -2.78 -2.09
CA GLU A 51 -13.36 -2.35 -3.47
C GLU A 51 -12.02 -1.81 -3.97
N LYS A 52 -11.66 -2.20 -5.20
CA LYS A 52 -10.43 -1.80 -5.87
C LYS A 52 -10.77 -1.23 -7.25
N VAL A 53 -10.24 -0.06 -7.56
CA VAL A 53 -10.43 0.60 -8.86
C VAL A 53 -9.07 0.87 -9.51
N LEU A 54 -8.93 0.50 -10.78
CA LEU A 54 -7.72 0.76 -11.57
C LEU A 54 -7.73 2.22 -12.06
N CYS A 55 -6.80 3.02 -11.55
CA CYS A 55 -6.63 4.42 -11.97
C CYS A 55 -5.37 4.62 -12.80
N GLY A 56 -4.35 3.76 -12.65
CA GLY A 56 -3.10 3.87 -13.41
C GLY A 56 -2.30 5.14 -13.12
N LEU A 57 -2.32 5.66 -11.88
CA LEU A 57 -1.58 6.88 -11.49
C LEU A 57 -0.11 6.89 -11.92
N GLY A 58 0.56 5.74 -11.80
CA GLY A 58 1.97 5.57 -12.10
C GLY A 58 2.30 5.17 -13.54
N SER A 59 1.32 5.10 -14.46
CA SER A 59 1.51 4.57 -15.82
C SER A 59 2.50 5.37 -16.67
N GLU A 60 2.63 6.67 -16.42
CA GLU A 60 3.45 7.59 -17.21
C GLU A 60 4.77 7.99 -16.52
N ILE A 61 4.95 7.66 -15.23
CA ILE A 61 6.11 8.09 -14.43
C ILE A 61 7.44 7.71 -15.10
N ARG A 62 7.54 6.52 -15.70
CA ARG A 62 8.77 6.09 -16.39
C ARG A 62 9.13 7.01 -17.56
N GLN A 63 8.14 7.55 -18.25
CA GLN A 63 8.33 8.34 -19.47
C GLN A 63 8.45 9.83 -19.16
N THR A 64 7.68 10.33 -18.20
CA THR A 64 7.51 11.77 -17.95
C THR A 64 8.03 12.23 -16.59
N GLY A 65 8.38 11.31 -15.70
CA GLY A 65 8.69 11.61 -14.30
C GLY A 65 7.49 12.13 -13.49
N SER A 66 6.28 12.06 -14.05
CA SER A 66 5.07 12.63 -13.48
C SER A 66 3.92 11.62 -13.45
N LEU A 67 2.94 11.85 -12.58
CA LEU A 67 1.69 11.09 -12.56
C LEU A 67 0.91 11.26 -13.87
N SER A 68 0.20 10.21 -14.29
CA SER A 68 -0.70 10.29 -15.44
C SER A 68 -1.85 11.26 -15.19
N GLU A 69 -2.13 12.15 -16.14
CA GLU A 69 -3.24 13.11 -16.05
C GLU A 69 -4.60 12.41 -16.00
N LEU A 70 -4.79 11.39 -16.85
CA LEU A 70 -5.99 10.56 -16.84
C LEU A 70 -6.10 9.84 -15.49
N GLY A 71 -5.00 9.26 -14.99
CA GLY A 71 -4.99 8.57 -13.72
C GLY A 71 -5.28 9.49 -12.53
N CYS A 72 -4.79 10.74 -12.55
CA CYS A 72 -5.12 11.75 -11.56
C CYS A 72 -6.62 12.09 -11.57
N SER A 73 -7.22 12.23 -12.75
CA SER A 73 -8.64 12.54 -12.91
C SER A 73 -9.53 11.40 -12.37
N LEU A 74 -9.20 10.15 -12.73
CA LEU A 74 -9.88 8.96 -12.22
C LEU A 74 -9.72 8.80 -10.70
N ALA A 75 -8.52 9.09 -10.18
CA ALA A 75 -8.24 9.05 -8.76
C ALA A 75 -9.10 10.05 -7.99
N VAL A 76 -9.18 11.30 -8.43
CA VAL A 76 -10.03 12.33 -7.79
C VAL A 76 -11.49 11.89 -7.74
N ALA A 77 -12.03 11.37 -8.86
CA ALA A 77 -13.42 10.93 -8.92
C ALA A 77 -13.71 9.75 -7.97
N ASN A 78 -12.82 8.76 -7.93
CA ASN A 78 -12.99 7.59 -7.06
C ASN A 78 -12.76 7.90 -5.59
N ILE A 79 -11.80 8.76 -5.26
CA ILE A 79 -11.58 9.22 -3.90
C ILE A 79 -12.80 9.99 -3.39
N ALA A 80 -13.42 10.84 -4.22
CA ALA A 80 -14.68 11.51 -3.87
C ALA A 80 -15.77 10.50 -3.50
N ARG A 81 -15.96 9.46 -4.32
CA ARG A 81 -16.93 8.39 -4.06
C ARG A 81 -16.59 7.59 -2.80
N PHE A 82 -15.33 7.21 -2.61
CA PHE A 82 -14.90 6.48 -1.41
C PHE A 82 -15.06 7.31 -0.13
N THR A 83 -14.87 8.62 -0.21
CA THR A 83 -15.11 9.54 0.92
C THR A 83 -16.58 9.55 1.32
N GLU A 84 -17.48 9.60 0.34
CA GLU A 84 -18.92 9.54 0.60
C GLU A 84 -19.33 8.16 1.14
N LEU A 85 -18.78 7.07 0.60
CA LEU A 85 -19.00 5.73 1.15
C LEU A 85 -18.53 5.62 2.60
N ALA A 86 -17.35 6.13 2.93
CA ALA A 86 -16.85 6.17 4.30
C ALA A 86 -17.80 6.95 5.24
N ARG A 87 -18.37 8.06 4.76
CA ARG A 87 -19.35 8.84 5.52
C ARG A 87 -20.65 8.07 5.75
N GLN A 88 -21.19 7.44 4.70
CA GLN A 88 -22.44 6.67 4.75
C GLN A 88 -22.31 5.40 5.61
N MET A 89 -21.15 4.75 5.58
CA MET A 89 -20.84 3.60 6.41
C MET A 89 -20.56 3.95 7.88
N GLN A 90 -20.51 5.26 8.20
CA GLN A 90 -20.24 5.80 9.54
C GLN A 90 -18.94 5.27 10.13
N LEU A 91 -17.87 5.37 9.35
CA LEU A 91 -16.56 4.89 9.80
C LEU A 91 -16.09 5.70 11.02
N SER A 92 -15.71 4.99 12.07
CA SER A 92 -15.13 5.55 13.30
C SER A 92 -13.69 6.02 13.09
N SER A 93 -13.00 5.47 12.08
CA SER A 93 -11.67 5.88 11.64
C SER A 93 -11.57 5.69 10.12
N PHE A 94 -10.90 6.63 9.46
CA PHE A 94 -10.63 6.59 8.02
C PHE A 94 -9.18 6.99 7.78
N GLU A 95 -8.34 6.01 7.49
CA GLU A 95 -6.92 6.22 7.21
C GLU A 95 -6.67 6.21 5.71
N VAL A 96 -5.89 7.19 5.23
CA VAL A 96 -5.53 7.30 3.81
C VAL A 96 -4.02 7.26 3.66
N ILE A 97 -3.54 6.26 2.92
CA ILE A 97 -2.13 6.04 2.63
C ILE A 97 -1.88 6.16 1.12
N ALA A 98 -0.67 6.57 0.75
CA ALA A 98 -0.23 6.63 -0.64
C ALA A 98 1.17 6.03 -0.76
N THR A 99 1.45 5.36 -1.87
CA THR A 99 2.68 4.57 -2.04
C THR A 99 3.53 5.02 -3.24
N ALA A 100 4.23 4.09 -3.90
CA ALA A 100 5.30 4.34 -4.86
C ALA A 100 5.02 5.46 -5.87
N ALA A 101 3.90 5.45 -6.58
CA ALA A 101 3.63 6.48 -7.60
C ALA A 101 3.64 7.91 -7.03
N LEU A 102 3.02 8.14 -5.87
CA LEU A 102 2.92 9.48 -5.27
C LEU A 102 4.23 9.89 -4.58
N ARG A 103 5.02 8.91 -4.14
CA ARG A 103 6.36 9.12 -3.58
C ARG A 103 7.38 9.48 -4.66
N ASP A 104 7.30 8.82 -5.81
CA ASP A 104 8.36 8.84 -6.82
C ASP A 104 8.12 9.88 -7.94
N ALA A 105 6.87 10.29 -8.16
CA ALA A 105 6.54 11.31 -9.17
C ALA A 105 6.92 12.72 -8.70
N SER A 106 7.49 13.51 -9.62
CA SER A 106 7.87 14.92 -9.37
C SER A 106 6.68 15.79 -8.93
N ASN A 107 5.49 15.54 -9.47
CA ASN A 107 4.24 16.22 -9.10
C ASN A 107 3.44 15.50 -8.00
N GLY A 108 3.94 14.40 -7.43
CA GLY A 108 3.23 13.56 -6.46
C GLY A 108 2.85 14.29 -5.16
N THR A 109 3.80 15.02 -4.57
CA THR A 109 3.56 15.83 -3.35
C THR A 109 2.53 16.94 -3.61
N ALA A 110 2.56 17.56 -4.78
CA ALA A 110 1.58 18.58 -5.16
C ALA A 110 0.17 17.99 -5.30
N PHE A 111 0.06 16.81 -5.93
CA PHE A 111 -1.20 16.10 -6.07
C PHE A 111 -1.79 15.67 -4.71
N VAL A 112 -0.97 15.16 -3.79
CA VAL A 112 -1.41 14.82 -2.43
C VAL A 112 -1.91 16.04 -1.67
N ARG A 113 -1.23 17.20 -1.80
CA ARG A 113 -1.72 18.46 -1.21
C ARG A 113 -3.08 18.88 -1.78
N LYS A 114 -3.28 18.74 -3.09
CA LYS A 114 -4.56 19.00 -3.76
C LYS A 114 -5.67 18.11 -3.19
N LEU A 115 -5.44 16.80 -3.08
CA LEU A 115 -6.41 15.86 -2.52
C LEU A 115 -6.75 16.19 -1.05
N LYS A 116 -5.73 16.49 -0.23
CA LYS A 116 -5.93 16.90 1.17
C LYS A 116 -6.79 18.16 1.29
N HIS A 117 -6.52 19.18 0.47
CA HIS A 117 -7.31 20.41 0.47
C HIS A 117 -8.76 20.16 0.02
N GLN A 118 -8.95 19.29 -0.99
CA GLN A 118 -10.26 19.02 -1.57
C GLN A 118 -11.16 18.18 -0.66
N PHE A 119 -10.60 17.17 0.02
CA PHE A 119 -11.40 16.18 0.77
C PHE A 119 -11.26 16.27 2.30
N GLY A 120 -10.34 17.08 2.81
CA GLY A 120 -10.26 17.40 4.23
C GLY A 120 -9.63 16.34 5.14
N PHE A 121 -9.13 15.22 4.60
CA PHE A 121 -8.41 14.21 5.38
C PHE A 121 -6.89 14.22 5.12
N PRO A 122 -6.06 13.86 6.12
CA PRO A 122 -4.64 13.69 5.91
C PRO A 122 -4.37 12.48 5.02
N ILE A 123 -3.37 12.59 4.15
CA ILE A 123 -2.86 11.48 3.34
C ILE A 123 -1.40 11.27 3.73
N LYS A 124 -1.06 10.05 4.12
CA LYS A 124 0.31 9.69 4.50
C LYS A 124 1.01 9.01 3.33
N ILE A 125 1.99 9.68 2.74
CA ILE A 125 2.89 9.04 1.78
C ILE A 125 3.83 8.12 2.57
N LEU A 126 3.77 6.82 2.29
CA LEU A 126 4.63 5.85 2.92
C LEU A 126 6.01 5.85 2.28
N SER A 127 7.07 5.76 3.08
CA SER A 127 8.36 5.32 2.57
C SER A 127 8.26 3.86 2.15
N GLY A 128 9.10 3.42 1.21
CA GLY A 128 9.12 2.01 0.80
C GLY A 128 9.40 1.07 1.99
N GLN A 129 10.20 1.51 2.96
CA GLN A 129 10.42 0.78 4.21
C GLN A 129 9.11 0.65 5.02
N ALA A 130 8.34 1.73 5.18
CA ALA A 130 7.08 1.66 5.92
C ALA A 130 6.05 0.77 5.22
N GLU A 131 6.00 0.82 3.89
CA GLU A 131 5.18 -0.05 3.05
C GLU A 131 5.54 -1.53 3.25
N ALA A 132 6.83 -1.88 3.12
CA ALA A 132 7.33 -3.22 3.36
C ALA A 132 7.00 -3.73 4.78
N THR A 133 7.16 -2.89 5.80
CA THR A 133 6.81 -3.24 7.17
C THR A 133 5.32 -3.56 7.31
N LEU A 134 4.43 -2.73 6.73
CA LEU A 134 2.99 -2.96 6.81
C LEU A 134 2.56 -4.22 6.06
N SER A 135 3.11 -4.48 4.87
CA SER A 135 2.85 -5.71 4.11
C SER A 135 3.27 -6.95 4.91
N ALA A 136 4.46 -6.93 5.53
CA ALA A 136 4.92 -8.03 6.39
C ALA A 136 4.06 -8.21 7.64
N LEU A 137 3.67 -7.14 8.33
CA LEU A 137 2.78 -7.22 9.50
C LEU A 137 1.41 -7.78 9.13
N GLY A 138 0.88 -7.45 7.94
CA GLY A 138 -0.34 -8.06 7.41
C GLY A 138 -0.23 -9.59 7.33
N VAL A 139 0.87 -10.10 6.76
CA VAL A 139 1.10 -11.56 6.66
C VAL A 139 1.37 -12.19 8.03
N ILE A 140 2.20 -11.57 8.87
CA ILE A 140 2.53 -12.06 10.23
C ILE A 140 1.26 -12.13 11.11
N SER A 141 0.31 -11.21 10.92
CA SER A 141 -0.96 -11.23 11.66
C SER A 141 -1.73 -12.55 11.44
N ALA A 142 -1.70 -13.08 10.22
CA ALA A 142 -2.30 -14.35 9.85
C ALA A 142 -1.40 -15.56 10.17
N PHE A 143 -0.07 -15.37 10.13
CA PHE A 143 0.93 -16.41 10.36
C PHE A 143 1.94 -15.98 11.44
N PRO A 144 1.61 -16.08 12.74
CA PRO A 144 2.43 -15.50 13.82
C PRO A 144 3.82 -16.11 13.99
N LYS A 145 4.04 -17.31 13.44
CA LYS A 145 5.34 -18.03 13.46
C LYS A 145 6.01 -18.06 12.08
N LEU A 146 5.67 -17.11 11.21
CA LEU A 146 6.22 -17.04 9.85
C LEU A 146 7.74 -17.06 9.89
N ASP A 147 8.33 -17.93 9.08
CA ASP A 147 9.76 -17.99 8.79
C ASP A 147 9.92 -18.12 7.27
N GLY A 148 10.51 -17.11 6.63
CA GLY A 148 10.62 -17.00 5.17
C GLY A 148 10.58 -15.57 4.64
N ILE A 149 10.37 -15.44 3.32
CA ILE A 149 10.31 -14.16 2.63
C ILE A 149 8.86 -13.78 2.33
N VAL A 150 8.45 -12.58 2.75
CA VAL A 150 7.24 -11.91 2.26
C VAL A 150 7.62 -11.06 1.05
N ALA A 151 6.84 -11.19 -0.02
CA ALA A 151 6.97 -10.39 -1.22
C ALA A 151 5.63 -9.72 -1.57
N ASP A 152 5.64 -8.42 -1.81
CA ASP A 152 4.48 -7.65 -2.25
C ASP A 152 4.79 -6.94 -3.56
N LEU A 153 4.22 -7.42 -4.67
CA LEU A 153 4.45 -6.88 -6.00
C LEU A 153 3.34 -5.88 -6.36
N GLY A 154 3.68 -4.60 -6.28
CA GLY A 154 2.80 -3.50 -6.65
C GLY A 154 2.91 -3.04 -8.10
N GLY A 155 2.23 -1.93 -8.37
CA GLY A 155 2.33 -1.22 -9.65
C GLY A 155 3.67 -0.50 -9.84
N GLY A 156 4.22 0.07 -8.77
CA GLY A 156 5.40 0.94 -8.83
C GLY A 156 6.65 0.40 -8.13
N SER A 157 6.49 -0.59 -7.25
CA SER A 157 7.54 -1.17 -6.42
C SER A 157 7.28 -2.64 -6.09
N LEU A 158 8.32 -3.31 -5.61
CA LEU A 158 8.31 -4.64 -5.03
C LEU A 158 8.91 -4.52 -3.63
N GLU A 159 8.15 -4.89 -2.63
CA GLU A 159 8.63 -4.99 -1.26
C GLU A 159 9.06 -6.44 -0.98
N LEU A 160 10.27 -6.63 -0.45
CA LEU A 160 10.79 -7.92 0.00
C LEU A 160 11.17 -7.84 1.46
N ILE A 161 10.70 -8.79 2.26
CA ILE A 161 10.88 -8.80 3.71
C ILE A 161 11.29 -10.19 4.15
N ASN A 162 12.46 -10.32 4.75
CA ASN A 162 12.87 -11.52 5.48
C ASN A 162 12.25 -11.50 6.87
N VAL A 163 11.43 -12.51 7.18
CA VAL A 163 10.80 -12.73 8.47
C VAL A 163 11.34 -14.03 9.06
N SER A 164 11.73 -14.02 10.33
CA SER A 164 12.10 -15.23 11.06
C SER A 164 11.48 -15.20 12.45
N GLU A 165 10.79 -16.29 12.80
CA GLU A 165 10.00 -16.44 14.03
C GLU A 165 8.96 -15.32 14.22
N GLY A 166 8.29 -14.93 13.13
CA GLY A 166 7.30 -13.85 13.13
C GLY A 166 7.88 -12.45 13.33
N ARG A 167 9.21 -12.28 13.22
CA ARG A 167 9.89 -10.98 13.36
C ARG A 167 10.60 -10.60 12.07
N ILE A 168 10.41 -9.35 11.66
CA ILE A 168 11.12 -8.76 10.52
C ILE A 168 12.62 -8.70 10.85
N ARG A 169 13.46 -9.26 9.96
CA ARG A 169 14.93 -9.27 10.07
C ARG A 169 15.56 -8.27 9.11
N ASN A 170 15.17 -8.35 7.84
CA ASN A 170 15.60 -7.45 6.78
C ASN A 170 14.37 -7.08 5.94
N GLN A 171 14.40 -5.89 5.35
CA GLN A 171 13.36 -5.48 4.40
C GLN A 171 13.92 -4.46 3.42
N ILE A 172 13.34 -4.43 2.23
CA ILE A 172 13.66 -3.47 1.19
C ILE A 172 12.44 -3.22 0.32
N SER A 173 12.38 -2.03 -0.28
CA SER A 173 11.48 -1.68 -1.37
C SER A 173 12.32 -1.40 -2.60
N LEU A 174 12.05 -2.15 -3.67
CA LEU A 174 12.74 -2.05 -4.95
C LEU A 174 11.85 -1.32 -5.96
N PRO A 175 12.42 -0.55 -6.90
CA PRO A 175 11.67 0.12 -7.97
C PRO A 175 11.21 -0.87 -9.07
N LEU A 176 10.81 -2.09 -8.68
CA LEU A 176 10.33 -3.16 -9.55
C LEU A 176 8.81 -3.28 -9.41
N GLY A 177 8.05 -2.66 -10.30
CA GLY A 177 6.59 -2.76 -10.30
C GLY A 177 6.04 -3.06 -11.69
N VAL A 178 4.82 -3.59 -11.78
CA VAL A 178 4.26 -3.98 -13.09
C VAL A 178 4.13 -2.81 -14.08
N LEU A 179 3.94 -1.58 -13.60
CA LEU A 179 3.88 -0.37 -14.43
C LEU A 179 5.28 0.19 -14.75
N ARG A 180 6.32 -0.19 -13.99
CA ARG A 180 7.71 0.21 -14.25
C ARG A 180 8.27 -0.44 -15.52
N PHE A 181 7.70 -1.55 -15.94
CA PHE A 181 8.07 -2.22 -17.18
C PHE A 181 7.23 -1.78 -18.40
N GLY A 182 6.40 -0.74 -18.25
CA GLY A 182 5.56 -0.23 -19.32
C GLY A 182 4.54 -1.26 -19.83
N SER A 183 4.19 -1.19 -21.11
CA SER A 183 3.37 -2.24 -21.73
C SER A 183 4.23 -3.49 -21.94
N LEU A 184 3.82 -4.62 -21.37
CA LEU A 184 4.50 -5.92 -21.50
C LEU A 184 4.69 -6.37 -22.96
N THR A 185 3.97 -5.75 -23.91
CA THR A 185 4.12 -6.02 -25.35
C THR A 185 5.27 -5.26 -26.00
N LYS A 186 5.76 -4.17 -25.37
CA LYS A 186 6.82 -3.31 -25.91
C LYS A 186 8.19 -3.54 -25.27
N THR A 187 8.24 -4.18 -24.11
CA THR A 187 9.49 -4.45 -23.39
C THR A 187 9.89 -5.91 -23.53
N SER A 188 11.12 -6.16 -23.95
CA SER A 188 11.59 -7.53 -24.15
C SER A 188 11.71 -8.26 -22.80
N ARG A 189 11.39 -9.55 -22.78
CA ARG A 189 11.54 -10.40 -21.57
C ARG A 189 12.97 -10.38 -21.04
N LEU A 190 13.96 -10.31 -21.92
CA LEU A 190 15.38 -10.24 -21.55
C LEU A 190 15.72 -8.95 -20.79
N GLU A 191 15.17 -7.81 -21.21
CA GLU A 191 15.37 -6.52 -20.54
C GLU A 191 14.71 -6.50 -19.15
N ILE A 192 13.49 -7.05 -19.04
CA ILE A 192 12.81 -7.22 -17.75
C ILE A 192 13.65 -8.10 -16.82
N GLN A 193 14.10 -9.25 -17.30
CA GLN A 193 14.89 -10.19 -16.52
C GLN A 193 16.23 -9.58 -16.08
N LYS A 194 16.91 -8.85 -16.97
CA LYS A 194 18.14 -8.13 -16.64
C LYS A 194 17.90 -7.13 -15.51
N THR A 195 16.87 -6.30 -15.63
CA THR A 195 16.53 -5.28 -14.61
C THR A 195 16.20 -5.92 -13.26
N ILE A 196 15.43 -7.02 -13.26
CA ILE A 196 15.11 -7.77 -12.04
C ILE A 196 16.40 -8.32 -11.40
N ASN A 197 17.24 -9.00 -12.19
CA ASN A 197 18.49 -9.59 -11.69
C ASN A 197 19.42 -8.52 -11.10
N GLU A 198 19.58 -7.38 -11.77
CA GLU A 198 20.40 -6.26 -11.28
C GLU A 198 19.90 -5.73 -9.93
N ASN A 199 18.58 -5.71 -9.69
CA ASN A 199 18.02 -5.26 -8.41
C ASN A 199 18.09 -6.34 -7.32
N LEU A 200 17.95 -7.62 -7.66
CA LEU A 200 17.94 -8.73 -6.69
C LEU A 200 19.33 -9.22 -6.30
N LEU A 201 20.28 -9.31 -7.24
CA LEU A 201 21.63 -9.82 -6.98
C LEU A 201 22.43 -8.95 -5.99
N ASN A 202 22.03 -7.69 -5.85
CA ASN A 202 22.66 -6.73 -4.94
C ASN A 202 22.16 -6.83 -3.49
N LEU A 203 21.31 -7.82 -3.16
CA LEU A 203 20.73 -7.98 -1.83
C LEU A 203 21.47 -9.06 -1.04
N PRO A 204 22.36 -8.70 -0.09
CA PRO A 204 23.27 -9.66 0.55
C PRO A 204 22.54 -10.75 1.34
N TRP A 205 21.32 -10.47 1.81
CA TRP A 205 20.51 -11.36 2.63
C TRP A 205 19.56 -12.24 1.83
N LEU A 206 19.47 -12.08 0.51
CA LEU A 206 18.76 -13.00 -0.40
C LEU A 206 19.68 -14.05 -1.02
N SER A 207 20.98 -13.77 -1.06
CA SER A 207 22.02 -14.67 -1.55
C SER A 207 22.38 -15.68 -0.46
N CYS A 208 21.52 -16.68 -0.25
CA CYS A 208 21.85 -17.90 0.48
C CYS A 208 22.50 -18.92 -0.45
#